data_AF-A0A7C1YIV8-F1
#
_entry.id   AF-A0A7C1YIV8-F1
#
_cell.length_a   1.000
_cell.length_b   1.000
_cell.length_c   1.000
_cell.angle_alpha   90.00
_cell.angle_beta   90.00
_cell.angle_gamma   90.00
#
_symmetry.space_group_name_H-M   'P 1'
#
loop_
_entity.id
_entity.type
_entity.pdbx_description
1 polymer ?
#
loop_
_entity_poly.entity_id
_entity_poly.type
_entity_poly.pdbx_seq_one_letter_code
_entity_poly.pdbx_strand_id
1 'polypeptide(L)'
;MVFAIGFENSPFHYYCSPGNQMKNKIKLTGLLLLFFGFSASGTAAEATHHGDGQKPSTIPFPQEIKPLITQEMQALQQGMHEIVPAIVSGDWSRLEETGRQMRDSYIMKRKLTKEQKKRLHASLPESFKKEDQAFHHAAGKLSRAAENRNMELVLFYYYKMAEACVNCHSQHATHRFPALTATPQEKSAATSECNWAKNLAIAIKGGEIPSKCKDSFDEENAEEEY
;
A
#
# COMPACT_ATOMS: atom_id res chain seq x y z
N MET A 1 -42.96 29.19 -16.21
CA MET A 1 -42.90 28.78 -14.80
C MET A 1 -41.74 27.80 -14.66
N VAL A 2 -40.58 28.29 -14.23
CA VAL A 2 -39.35 27.52 -14.00
C VAL A 2 -38.98 27.78 -12.55
N PHE A 3 -38.98 26.73 -11.73
CA PHE A 3 -38.54 26.80 -10.35
C PHE A 3 -37.00 26.88 -10.33
N ALA A 4 -36.49 28.05 -9.93
CA ALA A 4 -35.14 28.21 -9.43
C ALA A 4 -35.13 27.78 -7.96
N ILE A 5 -34.25 26.84 -7.60
CA ILE A 5 -33.94 26.52 -6.22
C ILE A 5 -32.55 27.09 -5.95
N GLY A 6 -32.49 28.10 -5.10
CA GLY A 6 -31.25 28.72 -4.64
C GLY A 6 -30.51 27.83 -3.65
N PHE A 7 -29.21 27.69 -3.84
CA PHE A 7 -28.26 27.29 -2.80
C PHE A 7 -27.37 28.51 -2.53
N GLU A 8 -27.70 29.23 -1.46
CA GLU A 8 -26.89 30.30 -0.89
C GLU A 8 -25.91 29.72 0.15
N ASN A 9 -24.67 30.21 0.08
CA ASN A 9 -23.72 30.36 1.19
C ASN A 9 -23.07 29.09 1.78
N SER A 10 -21.88 28.77 1.26
CA SER A 10 -20.81 28.14 2.04
C SER A 10 -19.45 28.71 1.59
N PRO A 11 -18.65 29.32 2.49
CA PRO A 11 -17.38 29.93 2.13
C PRO A 11 -16.26 28.89 2.27
N PHE A 12 -16.15 27.96 1.31
CA PHE A 12 -14.91 27.21 1.10
C PHE A 12 -14.15 27.86 -0.06
N HIS A 13 -13.45 28.95 0.25
CA HIS A 13 -12.44 29.52 -0.63
C HIS A 13 -11.26 28.55 -0.74
N TYR A 14 -11.32 27.64 -1.72
CA TYR A 14 -10.12 26.96 -2.19
C TYR A 14 -9.22 27.98 -2.88
N TYR A 15 -8.13 28.36 -2.21
CA TYR A 15 -7.01 29.05 -2.83
C TYR A 15 -6.31 28.10 -3.81
N CYS A 16 -6.67 28.20 -5.09
CA CYS A 16 -5.84 27.68 -6.17
C CYS A 16 -4.78 28.74 -6.50
N SER A 17 -3.62 28.67 -5.84
CA SER A 17 -2.49 29.55 -6.12
C SER A 17 -1.86 29.16 -7.48
N PRO A 18 -1.71 30.09 -8.44
CA PRO A 18 -1.00 29.80 -9.68
C PRO A 18 0.50 29.57 -9.39
N GLY A 19 1.04 28.51 -9.98
CA GLY A 19 2.41 28.08 -9.78
C GLY A 19 3.45 29.11 -10.24
N ASN A 20 4.43 29.35 -9.38
CA ASN A 20 5.67 30.00 -9.77
C ASN A 20 6.71 28.91 -10.10
N GLN A 21 6.98 28.75 -11.40
CA GLN A 21 8.04 27.90 -11.95
C GLN A 21 9.41 28.55 -11.71
N MET A 22 9.98 28.38 -10.51
CA MET A 22 11.38 28.78 -10.27
C MET A 22 12.34 27.72 -10.81
N LYS A 23 12.85 27.98 -12.02
CA LYS A 23 14.01 27.29 -12.60
C LYS A 23 15.28 27.68 -11.85
N ASN A 24 15.60 26.98 -10.76
CA ASN A 24 16.87 27.17 -10.06
C ASN A 24 17.95 26.24 -10.62
N LYS A 25 18.89 26.82 -11.38
CA LYS A 25 20.14 26.19 -11.80
C LYS A 25 21.14 26.26 -10.64
N ILE A 26 21.10 25.30 -9.72
CA ILE A 26 22.13 25.16 -8.69
C ILE A 26 23.34 24.48 -9.33
N LYS A 27 24.42 25.24 -9.53
CA LYS A 27 25.74 24.67 -9.84
C LYS A 27 26.31 24.08 -8.55
N LEU A 28 26.30 22.76 -8.43
CA LEU A 28 26.86 22.04 -7.30
C LEU A 28 28.38 21.87 -7.51
N THR A 29 29.15 22.84 -7.05
CA THR A 29 30.61 22.73 -6.90
C THR A 29 30.92 21.78 -5.74
N GLY A 30 31.75 20.78 -6.01
CA GLY A 30 32.07 19.71 -5.09
C GLY A 30 32.78 20.20 -3.82
N LEU A 31 32.38 19.64 -2.69
CA LEU A 31 33.17 19.63 -1.47
C LEU A 31 33.27 18.19 -0.98
N LEU A 32 34.42 17.59 -1.29
CA LEU A 32 34.90 16.32 -0.80
C LEU A 32 35.33 16.52 0.67
N LEU A 33 34.59 15.96 1.63
CA LEU A 33 35.07 15.82 3.00
C LEU A 33 34.96 14.36 3.44
N LEU A 34 36.13 13.72 3.41
CA LEU A 34 36.49 12.51 4.12
C LEU A 34 36.29 12.74 5.63
N PHE A 35 35.39 12.00 6.27
CA PHE A 35 35.44 11.81 7.71
C PHE A 35 35.22 10.35 8.11
N PHE A 36 36.35 9.74 8.48
CA PHE A 36 36.61 8.77 9.54
C PHE A 36 35.76 7.49 9.62
N GLY A 37 36.47 6.38 9.41
CA GLY A 37 36.04 5.05 9.81
C GLY A 37 35.90 4.95 11.33
N PHE A 38 34.77 4.38 11.74
CA PHE A 38 34.60 3.79 13.05
C PHE A 38 34.52 2.28 12.85
N SER A 39 35.59 1.59 13.23
CA SER A 39 35.61 0.14 13.42
C SER A 39 35.49 -0.14 14.91
N ALA A 40 34.48 -0.91 15.31
CA ALA A 40 34.55 -1.76 16.50
C ALA A 40 33.55 -2.91 16.37
N SER A 41 34.12 -4.10 16.42
CA SER A 41 33.54 -5.43 16.34
C SER A 41 32.74 -5.82 17.59
N GLY A 42 31.85 -6.80 17.47
CA GLY A 42 31.70 -7.81 18.54
C GLY A 42 30.30 -8.35 18.83
N THR A 43 30.08 -9.61 18.38
CA THR A 43 29.35 -10.72 19.06
C THR A 43 27.85 -10.56 19.34
N ALA A 44 27.01 -11.59 19.35
CA ALA A 44 27.01 -12.97 18.89
C ALA A 44 25.53 -13.36 18.86
N ALA A 45 25.21 -14.37 18.06
CA ALA A 45 23.86 -14.87 17.87
C ALA A 45 23.29 -15.51 19.15
N GLU A 46 22.06 -15.16 19.50
CA GLU A 46 21.21 -16.00 20.36
C GLU A 46 20.10 -16.58 19.48
N ALA A 47 20.27 -17.86 19.17
CA ALA A 47 19.24 -18.69 18.59
C ALA A 47 18.26 -19.06 19.70
N THR A 48 17.03 -18.56 19.61
CA THR A 48 15.92 -19.02 20.43
C THR A 48 14.75 -19.47 19.56
N HIS A 49 14.40 -20.73 19.79
CA HIS A 49 13.08 -21.35 19.65
C HIS A 49 12.40 -21.41 18.27
N HIS A 50 12.48 -22.62 17.69
CA HIS A 50 11.55 -23.15 16.71
C HIS A 50 10.12 -23.21 17.28
N GLY A 51 9.33 -22.16 17.05
CA GLY A 51 7.89 -22.30 16.88
C GLY A 51 7.61 -22.64 15.43
N ASP A 52 6.79 -23.66 15.18
CA ASP A 52 6.22 -23.99 13.87
C ASP A 52 5.21 -22.89 13.48
N GLY A 53 5.76 -21.71 13.15
CA GLY A 53 5.06 -20.59 12.57
C GLY A 53 5.37 -20.59 11.09
N GLN A 54 4.32 -20.79 10.29
CA GLN A 54 4.28 -20.67 8.83
C GLN A 54 5.37 -19.71 8.32
N LYS A 55 6.43 -20.27 7.73
CA LYS A 55 7.59 -19.49 7.25
C LYS A 55 7.07 -18.34 6.38
N PRO A 56 7.53 -17.09 6.59
CA PRO A 56 7.14 -15.96 5.76
C PRO A 56 7.31 -16.36 4.30
N SER A 57 6.26 -16.19 3.50
CA SER A 57 6.20 -16.48 2.06
C SER A 57 7.06 -15.48 1.28
N THR A 58 8.36 -15.47 1.56
CA THR A 58 9.35 -14.66 0.86
C THR A 58 9.63 -15.29 -0.48
N ILE A 59 9.34 -14.56 -1.56
CA ILE A 59 9.67 -15.01 -2.91
C ILE A 59 11.20 -15.09 -3.06
N PRO A 60 11.76 -16.27 -3.41
CA PRO A 60 13.18 -16.41 -3.65
C PRO A 60 13.54 -15.84 -5.02
N PHE A 61 13.89 -14.56 -5.07
CA PHE A 61 14.48 -13.95 -6.26
C PHE A 61 15.96 -14.37 -6.40
N PRO A 62 16.47 -14.64 -7.63
CA PRO A 62 17.90 -14.77 -7.87
C PRO A 62 18.66 -13.56 -7.33
N GLN A 63 19.82 -13.77 -6.69
CA GLN A 63 20.54 -12.72 -5.97
C GLN A 63 20.91 -11.55 -6.88
N GLU A 64 21.25 -11.82 -8.13
CA GLU A 64 21.59 -10.81 -9.12
C GLU A 64 20.38 -9.96 -9.57
N ILE A 65 19.15 -10.44 -9.34
CA ILE A 65 17.90 -9.79 -9.77
C ILE A 65 17.28 -8.95 -8.64
N LYS A 66 17.53 -9.28 -7.36
CA LYS A 66 16.96 -8.56 -6.20
C LYS A 66 17.12 -7.04 -6.28
N PRO A 67 18.30 -6.46 -6.61
CA PRO A 67 18.44 -5.01 -6.71
C PRO A 67 17.54 -4.40 -7.79
N LEU A 68 17.31 -5.12 -8.89
CA LEU A 68 16.43 -4.68 -9.98
C LEU A 68 14.96 -4.71 -9.56
N ILE A 69 14.53 -5.71 -8.78
CA ILE A 69 13.17 -5.75 -8.20
C ILE A 69 12.96 -4.58 -7.24
N THR A 70 13.92 -4.30 -6.36
CA THR A 70 13.83 -3.16 -5.43
C THR A 70 13.72 -1.84 -6.18
N GLN A 71 14.54 -1.66 -7.22
CA GLN A 71 14.48 -0.48 -8.08
C GLN A 71 13.12 -0.36 -8.79
N GLU A 72 12.57 -1.46 -9.30
CA GLU A 72 11.24 -1.46 -9.92
C GLU A 72 10.17 -1.02 -8.91
N MET A 73 10.13 -1.61 -7.71
CA MET A 73 9.15 -1.26 -6.69
C MET A 73 9.24 0.22 -6.26
N GLN A 74 10.46 0.77 -6.19
CA GLN A 74 10.67 2.20 -5.92
C GLN A 74 10.11 3.08 -7.06
N ALA A 75 10.32 2.68 -8.32
CA ALA A 75 9.78 3.40 -9.46
C ALA A 75 8.25 3.35 -9.52
N LEU A 76 7.65 2.18 -9.21
CA LEU A 76 6.20 2.04 -9.09
C LEU A 76 5.63 2.91 -7.97
N GLN A 77 6.28 2.96 -6.80
CA GLN A 77 5.88 3.82 -5.70
C GLN A 77 5.89 5.30 -6.10
N GLN A 78 6.95 5.73 -6.80
CA GLN A 78 7.03 7.09 -7.31
C GLN A 78 5.90 7.39 -8.30
N GLY A 79 5.59 6.48 -9.23
CA GLY A 79 4.46 6.62 -10.14
C GLY A 79 3.12 6.74 -9.41
N MET A 80 2.89 5.93 -8.37
CA MET A 80 1.68 6.03 -7.54
C MET A 80 1.55 7.38 -6.82
N HIS A 81 2.66 7.95 -6.35
CA HIS A 81 2.68 9.28 -5.73
C HIS A 81 2.45 10.43 -6.72
N GLU A 82 2.76 10.23 -8.00
CA GLU A 82 2.56 11.24 -9.04
C GLU A 82 1.11 11.31 -9.53
N ILE A 83 0.35 10.22 -9.43
CA ILE A 83 -1.01 10.14 -9.97
C ILE A 83 -1.99 11.01 -9.19
N VAL A 84 -1.95 10.98 -7.85
CA VAL A 84 -2.89 11.75 -7.01
C VAL A 84 -2.84 13.27 -7.29
N PRO A 85 -1.68 13.93 -7.27
CA PRO A 85 -1.62 15.36 -7.60
C PRO A 85 -2.06 15.63 -9.05
N ALA A 86 -1.75 14.74 -10.00
CA ALA A 86 -2.19 14.87 -11.39
C ALA A 86 -3.71 14.70 -11.57
N ILE A 87 -4.37 13.84 -10.77
CA ILE A 87 -5.83 13.72 -10.70
C ILE A 87 -6.43 15.05 -10.26
N VAL A 88 -5.95 15.60 -9.13
CA VAL A 88 -6.52 16.81 -8.52
C VAL A 88 -6.29 18.04 -9.39
N SER A 89 -5.16 18.13 -10.09
CA SER A 89 -4.87 19.23 -11.01
C SER A 89 -5.45 19.07 -12.41
N GLY A 90 -6.00 17.88 -12.75
CA GLY A 90 -6.46 17.57 -14.10
C GLY A 90 -5.33 17.45 -15.14
N ASP A 91 -4.12 17.07 -14.72
CA ASP A 91 -2.96 16.89 -15.61
C ASP A 91 -3.04 15.56 -16.38
N TRP A 92 -3.84 15.57 -17.45
CA TRP A 92 -4.06 14.40 -18.31
C TRP A 92 -2.78 13.83 -18.91
N SER A 93 -1.87 14.70 -19.35
CA SER A 93 -0.60 14.27 -19.95
C SER A 93 0.27 13.54 -18.93
N ARG A 94 0.32 14.02 -17.69
CA ARG A 94 1.04 13.33 -16.62
C ARG A 94 0.41 11.99 -16.26
N LEU A 95 -0.92 11.91 -16.20
CA LEU A 95 -1.64 10.66 -15.94
C LEU A 95 -1.39 9.62 -17.03
N GLU A 96 -1.47 10.04 -18.29
CA GLU A 96 -1.20 9.17 -19.44
C GLU A 96 0.23 8.62 -19.41
N GLU A 97 1.22 9.52 -19.25
CA GLU A 97 2.65 9.18 -19.19
C GLU A 97 2.94 8.23 -18.04
N THR A 98 2.54 8.57 -16.82
CA THR A 98 2.84 7.78 -15.62
C THR A 98 2.19 6.41 -15.72
N GLY A 99 0.92 6.31 -16.16
CA GLY A 99 0.27 5.01 -16.38
C GLY A 99 0.97 4.16 -17.45
N ARG A 100 1.47 4.78 -18.53
CA ARG A 100 2.22 4.09 -19.59
C ARG A 100 3.57 3.58 -19.09
N GLN A 101 4.31 4.39 -18.34
CA GLN A 101 5.59 3.99 -17.74
C GLN A 101 5.42 2.83 -16.76
N MET A 102 4.39 2.89 -15.91
CA MET A 102 4.05 1.81 -14.98
C MET A 102 3.66 0.52 -15.72
N ARG A 103 2.85 0.59 -16.79
CA ARG A 103 2.52 -0.57 -17.65
C ARG A 103 3.77 -1.20 -18.29
N ASP A 104 4.71 -0.37 -18.69
CA ASP A 104 5.90 -0.79 -19.41
C ASP A 104 7.06 -1.25 -18.52
N SER A 105 6.86 -1.25 -17.20
CA SER A 105 7.86 -1.58 -16.16
C SER A 105 9.13 -0.74 -16.32
N TYR A 106 9.32 0.24 -15.43
CA TYR A 106 10.35 1.28 -15.55
C TYR A 106 11.75 0.74 -15.82
N ILE A 107 12.13 -0.34 -15.13
CA ILE A 107 13.51 -0.80 -15.00
C ILE A 107 13.64 -2.26 -15.45
N MET A 108 12.68 -3.13 -15.09
CA MET A 108 12.77 -4.56 -15.38
C MET A 108 12.74 -4.90 -16.87
N LYS A 109 11.90 -4.26 -17.68
CA LYS A 109 11.88 -4.54 -19.14
C LYS A 109 13.18 -4.12 -19.82
N ARG A 110 13.84 -3.07 -19.29
CA ARG A 110 15.03 -2.43 -19.89
C ARG A 110 16.36 -3.08 -19.47
N LYS A 111 16.48 -3.55 -18.22
CA LYS A 111 17.77 -4.03 -17.67
C LYS A 111 17.98 -5.54 -17.69
N LEU A 112 16.93 -6.36 -17.87
CA LEU A 112 17.06 -7.81 -17.85
C LEU A 112 17.37 -8.40 -19.23
N THR A 113 18.35 -9.30 -19.32
CA THR A 113 18.57 -10.14 -20.53
C THR A 113 17.42 -11.12 -20.75
N LYS A 114 17.34 -11.73 -21.94
CA LYS A 114 16.30 -12.74 -22.23
C LYS A 114 16.38 -13.94 -21.27
N GLU A 115 17.59 -14.38 -20.95
CA GLU A 115 17.86 -15.50 -20.04
C GLU A 115 17.47 -15.13 -18.60
N GLN A 116 17.80 -13.92 -18.14
CA GLN A 116 17.39 -13.44 -16.83
C GLN A 116 15.87 -13.32 -16.71
N LYS A 117 15.18 -12.82 -17.75
CA LYS A 117 13.71 -12.78 -17.80
C LYS A 117 13.12 -14.18 -17.69
N LYS A 118 13.64 -15.15 -18.44
CA LYS A 118 13.17 -16.54 -18.39
C LYS A 118 13.37 -17.16 -17.01
N ARG A 119 14.55 -16.99 -16.41
CA ARG A 119 14.84 -17.51 -15.06
C ARG A 119 13.95 -16.88 -14.01
N LEU A 120 13.80 -15.56 -14.04
CA LEU A 120 12.91 -14.84 -13.13
C LEU A 120 11.47 -15.33 -13.29
N HIS A 121 10.93 -15.36 -14.51
CA HIS A 121 9.57 -15.80 -14.73
C HIS A 121 9.32 -17.25 -14.27
N ALA A 122 10.31 -18.14 -14.42
CA ALA A 122 10.22 -19.50 -13.92
C ALA A 122 10.26 -19.61 -12.38
N SER A 123 10.88 -18.66 -11.68
CA SER A 123 11.00 -18.68 -10.22
C SER A 123 9.83 -18.04 -9.48
N LEU A 124 8.95 -17.30 -10.18
CA LEU A 124 7.84 -16.58 -9.55
C LEU A 124 6.63 -17.49 -9.35
N PRO A 125 5.96 -17.43 -8.17
CA PRO A 125 4.66 -18.06 -7.96
C PRO A 125 3.60 -17.51 -8.94
N GLU A 126 2.62 -18.34 -9.30
CA GLU A 126 1.52 -17.90 -10.17
C GLU A 126 0.68 -16.78 -9.56
N SER A 127 0.48 -16.78 -8.24
CA SER A 127 -0.21 -15.67 -7.55
C SER A 127 0.53 -14.35 -7.71
N PHE A 128 1.86 -14.33 -7.59
CA PHE A 128 2.65 -13.12 -7.82
C PHE A 128 2.50 -12.61 -9.27
N LYS A 129 2.61 -13.51 -10.26
CA LYS A 129 2.47 -13.15 -11.67
C LYS A 129 1.09 -12.55 -11.97
N LYS A 130 0.04 -13.11 -11.35
CA LYS A 130 -1.32 -12.62 -11.50
C LYS A 130 -1.48 -11.20 -10.96
N GLU A 131 -0.97 -10.92 -9.76
CA GLU A 131 -1.05 -9.56 -9.18
C GLU A 131 -0.20 -8.56 -9.95
N ASP A 132 1.01 -8.93 -10.37
CA ASP A 132 1.89 -8.13 -11.22
C ASP A 132 1.21 -7.78 -12.57
N GLN A 133 0.60 -8.77 -13.21
CA GLN A 133 -0.16 -8.58 -14.44
C GLN A 133 -1.39 -7.68 -14.23
N ALA A 134 -2.13 -7.88 -13.13
CA ALA A 134 -3.30 -7.07 -12.80
C ALA A 134 -2.92 -5.59 -12.62
N PHE A 135 -1.83 -5.32 -11.90
CA PHE A 135 -1.26 -4.00 -11.73
C PHE A 135 -0.90 -3.35 -13.07
N HIS A 136 -0.09 -4.02 -13.90
CA HIS A 136 0.35 -3.49 -15.19
C HIS A 136 -0.82 -3.27 -16.16
N HIS A 137 -1.82 -4.15 -16.12
CA HIS A 137 -3.03 -4.00 -16.92
C HIS A 137 -3.87 -2.80 -16.47
N ALA A 138 -4.04 -2.59 -15.16
CA ALA A 138 -4.73 -1.43 -14.61
C ALA A 138 -3.99 -0.13 -14.97
N ALA A 139 -2.66 -0.09 -14.88
CA ALA A 139 -1.84 1.05 -15.29
C ALA A 139 -2.05 1.42 -16.77
N GLY A 140 -2.07 0.42 -17.66
CA GLY A 140 -2.35 0.64 -19.07
C GLY A 140 -3.79 1.11 -19.35
N LYS A 141 -4.75 0.75 -18.51
CA LYS A 141 -6.13 1.23 -18.61
C LYS A 141 -6.29 2.64 -18.02
N LEU A 142 -5.58 2.98 -16.95
CA LEU A 142 -5.50 4.35 -16.44
C LEU A 142 -4.93 5.28 -17.51
N SER A 143 -3.83 4.89 -18.16
CA SER A 143 -3.20 5.66 -19.23
C SER A 143 -4.20 5.97 -20.35
N ARG A 144 -4.93 4.95 -20.83
CA ARG A 144 -5.99 5.15 -21.85
C ARG A 144 -7.17 5.96 -21.34
N ALA A 145 -7.57 5.82 -20.07
CA ALA A 145 -8.63 6.64 -19.50
C ALA A 145 -8.23 8.12 -19.45
N ALA A 146 -6.96 8.41 -19.14
CA ALA A 146 -6.41 9.76 -19.16
C ALA A 146 -6.35 10.35 -20.58
N GLU A 147 -5.92 9.55 -21.57
CA GLU A 147 -5.96 9.93 -22.99
C GLU A 147 -7.39 10.34 -23.42
N ASN A 148 -8.40 9.61 -22.95
CA ASN A 148 -9.82 9.91 -23.21
C ASN A 148 -10.44 10.93 -22.24
N ARG A 149 -9.65 11.53 -21.34
CA ARG A 149 -10.08 12.48 -20.30
C ARG A 149 -11.25 12.00 -19.45
N ASN A 150 -11.32 10.70 -19.20
CA ASN A 150 -12.36 10.09 -18.39
C ASN A 150 -11.89 9.94 -16.94
N MET A 151 -12.19 10.93 -16.09
CA MET A 151 -11.74 10.96 -14.70
C MET A 151 -12.29 9.80 -13.86
N GLU A 152 -13.54 9.40 -14.10
CA GLU A 152 -14.16 8.27 -13.39
C GLU A 152 -13.35 6.98 -13.60
N LEU A 153 -12.98 6.70 -14.85
CA LEU A 153 -12.13 5.56 -15.17
C LEU A 153 -10.69 5.71 -14.67
N VAL A 154 -10.13 6.93 -14.66
CA VAL A 154 -8.81 7.18 -14.04
C VAL A 154 -8.84 6.81 -12.56
N LEU A 155 -9.83 7.30 -11.81
CA LEU A 155 -10.00 7.00 -10.38
C LEU A 155 -10.21 5.51 -10.14
N PHE A 156 -11.05 4.86 -10.95
CA PHE A 156 -11.29 3.42 -10.87
C PHE A 156 -10.00 2.62 -11.07
N TYR A 157 -9.21 2.94 -12.10
CA TYR A 157 -7.96 2.21 -12.36
C TYR A 157 -6.84 2.56 -11.39
N TYR A 158 -6.82 3.77 -10.82
CA TYR A 158 -5.95 4.10 -9.70
C TYR A 158 -6.23 3.19 -8.49
N TYR A 159 -7.50 3.04 -8.12
CA TYR A 159 -7.91 2.12 -7.07
C TYR A 159 -7.47 0.68 -7.38
N LYS A 160 -7.68 0.20 -8.61
CA LYS A 160 -7.25 -1.15 -9.01
C LYS A 160 -5.75 -1.39 -8.93
N MET A 161 -4.93 -0.37 -9.19
CA MET A 161 -3.48 -0.48 -8.96
C MET A 161 -3.14 -0.54 -7.48
N ALA A 162 -3.76 0.30 -6.65
CA ALA A 162 -3.55 0.28 -5.20
C ALA A 162 -3.97 -1.06 -4.58
N GLU A 163 -5.10 -1.62 -5.01
CA GLU A 163 -5.58 -2.96 -4.62
C GLU A 163 -4.54 -4.04 -4.96
N ALA A 164 -3.99 -4.04 -6.18
CA ALA A 164 -2.95 -5.00 -6.57
C ALA A 164 -1.66 -4.88 -5.74
N CYS A 165 -1.26 -3.66 -5.36
CA CYS A 165 -0.13 -3.44 -4.45
C CYS A 165 -0.37 -4.10 -3.08
N VAL A 166 -1.56 -3.89 -2.50
CA VAL A 166 -1.92 -4.47 -1.18
C VAL A 166 -2.03 -6.00 -1.26
N ASN A 167 -2.68 -6.52 -2.30
CA ASN A 167 -2.84 -7.97 -2.50
C ASN A 167 -1.51 -8.68 -2.69
N CYS A 168 -0.60 -8.11 -3.49
CA CYS A 168 0.73 -8.67 -3.68
C CYS A 168 1.55 -8.62 -2.38
N HIS A 169 1.55 -7.46 -1.70
CA HIS A 169 2.37 -7.29 -0.50
C HIS A 169 1.90 -8.14 0.69
N SER A 170 0.59 -8.29 0.87
CA SER A 170 -0.01 -9.15 1.91
C SER A 170 0.29 -10.64 1.70
N GLN A 171 0.53 -11.08 0.46
CA GLN A 171 0.83 -12.48 0.14
C GLN A 171 2.32 -12.79 0.06
N HIS A 172 3.13 -11.84 -0.42
CA HIS A 172 4.49 -12.11 -0.89
C HIS A 172 5.58 -11.27 -0.23
N ALA A 173 5.20 -10.26 0.57
CA ALA A 173 6.13 -9.31 1.16
C ALA A 173 5.82 -8.98 2.64
N THR A 174 5.14 -9.88 3.35
CA THR A 174 4.78 -9.71 4.77
C THR A 174 5.99 -9.50 5.69
N HIS A 175 7.14 -10.08 5.36
CA HIS A 175 8.40 -9.84 6.08
C HIS A 175 8.83 -8.37 6.07
N ARG A 176 8.40 -7.60 5.06
CA ARG A 176 8.72 -6.18 4.87
C ARG A 176 7.53 -5.28 5.19
N PHE A 177 6.32 -5.80 5.08
CA PHE A 177 5.06 -5.13 5.39
C PHE A 177 4.27 -5.93 6.44
N PRO A 178 4.77 -6.05 7.68
CA PRO A 178 4.14 -6.89 8.70
C PRO A 178 2.71 -6.46 9.05
N ALA A 179 2.39 -5.17 8.91
CA ALA A 179 1.03 -4.64 9.12
C ALA A 179 0.00 -5.13 8.10
N LEU A 180 0.42 -5.73 6.97
CA LEU A 180 -0.46 -6.33 5.97
C LEU A 180 -0.70 -7.83 6.21
N THR A 181 -0.14 -8.40 7.27
CA THR A 181 -0.56 -9.72 7.74
C THR A 181 -1.97 -9.58 8.31
N ALA A 182 -2.84 -10.56 8.05
CA ALA A 182 -4.17 -10.55 8.64
C ALA A 182 -4.04 -10.63 10.18
N THR A 183 -4.43 -9.55 10.89
CA THR A 183 -5.22 -9.49 12.15
C THR A 183 -5.01 -8.12 12.85
N PRO A 184 -6.08 -7.29 13.01
CA PRO A 184 -6.95 -7.39 14.19
C PRO A 184 -8.47 -7.60 13.96
N GLN A 185 -8.97 -7.61 12.72
CA GLN A 185 -10.43 -7.68 12.46
C GLN A 185 -11.11 -8.99 12.91
N GLU A 186 -10.37 -10.10 12.98
CA GLU A 186 -10.87 -11.35 13.57
C GLU A 186 -11.03 -11.25 15.10
N LYS A 187 -10.19 -10.45 15.77
CA LYS A 187 -10.30 -10.19 17.21
C LYS A 187 -11.36 -9.14 17.52
N SER A 188 -11.54 -8.12 16.66
CA SER A 188 -12.53 -7.06 16.84
C SER A 188 -13.97 -7.48 16.49
N ALA A 189 -14.15 -8.40 15.53
CA ALA A 189 -15.45 -9.01 15.26
C ALA A 189 -15.89 -9.96 16.39
N ALA A 190 -14.95 -10.74 16.96
CA ALA A 190 -15.24 -11.58 18.12
C ALA A 190 -15.57 -10.76 19.38
N THR A 191 -14.88 -9.63 19.60
CA THR A 191 -15.18 -8.73 20.74
C THR A 191 -16.45 -7.90 20.52
N SER A 192 -16.73 -7.42 19.31
CA SER A 192 -18.00 -6.71 19.04
C SER A 192 -19.20 -7.65 19.17
N GLU A 193 -19.04 -8.92 18.78
CA GLU A 193 -20.07 -9.94 18.96
C GLU A 193 -20.38 -10.22 20.44
N CYS A 194 -19.35 -10.37 21.26
CA CYS A 194 -19.57 -10.60 22.69
C CYS A 194 -20.07 -9.34 23.40
N ASN A 195 -19.69 -8.14 22.95
CA ASN A 195 -20.14 -6.88 23.57
C ASN A 195 -21.64 -6.62 23.34
N TRP A 196 -22.19 -6.92 22.16
CA TRP A 196 -23.65 -6.80 21.96
C TRP A 196 -24.42 -7.83 22.79
N ALA A 197 -23.92 -9.07 22.86
CA ALA A 197 -24.55 -10.14 23.63
C ALA A 197 -24.56 -9.82 25.14
N LYS A 198 -23.48 -9.23 25.65
CA LYS A 198 -23.38 -8.72 27.03
C LYS A 198 -24.41 -7.62 27.30
N ASN A 199 -24.47 -6.59 26.45
CA ASN A 199 -25.40 -5.49 26.64
C ASN A 199 -26.87 -5.94 26.56
N LEU A 200 -27.18 -6.91 25.70
CA LEU A 200 -28.51 -7.50 25.61
C LEU A 200 -28.87 -8.33 26.85
N ALA A 201 -27.93 -9.13 27.37
CA ALA A 201 -28.12 -9.90 28.60
C ALA A 201 -28.28 -9.02 29.85
N ILE A 202 -27.63 -7.85 29.88
CA ILE A 202 -27.83 -6.85 30.95
C ILE A 202 -29.20 -6.18 30.81
N ALA A 203 -29.61 -5.83 29.59
CA ALA A 203 -30.90 -5.17 29.32
C ALA A 203 -32.11 -6.08 29.58
N ILE A 204 -31.96 -7.39 29.37
CA ILE A 204 -32.97 -8.40 29.66
C ILE A 204 -32.57 -9.07 30.97
N LYS A 205 -33.14 -8.68 32.12
CA LYS A 205 -32.89 -9.33 33.41
C LYS A 205 -33.11 -10.85 33.32
N GLY A 206 -32.04 -11.61 33.11
CA GLY A 206 -32.04 -13.06 32.92
C GLY A 206 -31.65 -13.58 31.53
N GLY A 207 -31.15 -12.73 30.62
CA GLY A 207 -30.64 -13.18 29.32
C GLY A 207 -29.36 -14.02 29.45
N GLU A 208 -29.31 -15.18 28.80
CA GLU A 208 -28.15 -16.06 28.81
C GLU A 208 -27.03 -15.53 27.90
N ILE A 209 -25.82 -15.41 28.44
CA ILE A 209 -24.62 -15.09 27.65
C ILE A 209 -24.14 -16.36 26.93
N PRO A 210 -23.92 -16.32 25.60
CA PRO A 210 -23.35 -17.45 24.85
C PRO A 210 -22.07 -17.96 25.48
N SER A 211 -21.88 -19.28 25.56
CA SER A 211 -20.71 -19.91 26.21
C SER A 211 -19.38 -19.39 25.66
N LYS A 212 -19.30 -19.11 24.35
CA LYS A 212 -18.12 -18.52 23.69
C LYS A 212 -17.72 -17.12 24.20
N CYS A 213 -18.59 -16.45 24.96
CA CYS A 213 -18.38 -15.12 25.51
C CYS A 213 -18.19 -15.12 27.04
N LYS A 214 -18.30 -16.28 27.70
CA LYS A 214 -18.14 -16.40 29.16
C LYS A 214 -16.70 -16.21 29.62
N ASP A 215 -15.72 -16.66 28.84
CA ASP A 215 -14.29 -16.55 29.19
C ASP A 215 -13.74 -15.12 29.08
N SER A 216 -14.57 -14.17 28.59
CA SER A 216 -14.24 -12.74 28.55
C SER A 216 -14.78 -11.97 29.75
N PHE A 217 -15.15 -12.67 30.81
CA PHE A 217 -15.89 -12.17 31.98
C PHE A 217 -15.06 -12.15 33.27
N ASP A 218 -13.74 -12.40 33.21
CA ASP A 218 -12.87 -12.26 34.39
C ASP A 218 -12.56 -10.78 34.65
N GLU A 219 -13.54 -10.12 35.26
CA GLU A 219 -13.44 -9.30 36.49
C GLU A 219 -12.05 -8.74 36.85
N GLU A 220 -11.64 -7.65 36.19
CA GLU A 220 -10.71 -6.67 36.77
C GLU A 220 -10.98 -5.30 36.13
N ASN A 221 -11.91 -4.54 36.72
CA ASN A 221 -12.03 -3.06 36.71
C ASN A 221 -13.47 -2.66 37.07
N ALA A 222 -13.83 -2.89 38.32
CA ALA A 222 -14.95 -2.23 38.95
C ALA A 222 -14.51 -1.80 40.35
N GLU A 223 -13.52 -0.92 40.44
CA GLU A 223 -13.24 -0.10 41.62
C GLU A 223 -12.25 0.99 41.22
N GLU A 224 -12.76 2.12 40.75
CA GLU A 224 -12.28 3.47 41.12
C GLU A 224 -13.27 4.51 40.56
N GLU A 225 -14.26 4.79 41.41
CA GLU A 225 -15.12 5.97 41.35
C GLU A 225 -14.43 7.05 42.20
N TYR A 226 -13.95 8.14 41.59
CA TYR A 226 -13.99 9.54 42.07
C TYR A 226 -13.49 10.51 40.99
#